data_AF-A0A0F8VC19-F1
#
_entry.id   AF-A0A0F8VC19-F1
#
_cell.length_a   1.000
_cell.length_b   1.000
_cell.length_c   1.000
_cell.angle_alpha   90.00
_cell.angle_beta   90.00
_cell.angle_gamma   90.00
#
_symmetry.space_group_name_H-M   'P 1'
#
loop_
_entity.id
_entity.type
_entity.pdbx_description
1 polymer ?
#
loop_
_entity_poly.entity_id
_entity_poly.type
_entity_poly.pdbx_seq_one_letter_code
_entity_poly.pdbx_strand_id
1 'polypeptide(L)'
;MFSGLILGCKNEKSVSEDTKEELADNGLTTVETAIGPMELVAPFASESVTKNSEVIEWPEDKMPIAPEGFTVSRFADGFEHPRWTYVAPNKDIFVAEANTKNSADRITMLRDANNDGEVDERHIFIEGLNQNFGMLVLDNFFYIANTDGLYRYPYKEGQTKLEGEGEKIVELSASGYNNHWTRNIITNKERNKVYISVGSASNVGDQGMEKEERRANILEVNPDGSG
;
A
#
# COMPACT_ATOMS: atom_id res chain seq x y z
N MET A 1 -21.93 -31.79 38.83
CA MET A 1 -21.24 -31.61 37.53
C MET A 1 -22.17 -30.85 36.61
N PHE A 2 -22.11 -29.52 36.63
CA PHE A 2 -22.76 -28.68 35.62
C PHE A 2 -21.70 -28.43 34.54
N SER A 3 -21.84 -29.09 33.40
CA SER A 3 -21.02 -28.82 32.22
C SER A 3 -21.67 -27.66 31.48
N GLY A 4 -21.18 -26.46 31.72
CA GLY A 4 -21.53 -25.27 30.94
C GLY A 4 -20.73 -25.27 29.65
N LEU A 5 -21.40 -25.54 28.52
CA LEU A 5 -20.82 -25.43 27.19
C LEU A 5 -20.68 -23.93 26.86
N ILE A 6 -19.46 -23.40 26.94
CA ILE A 6 -19.14 -22.05 26.45
C ILE A 6 -18.96 -22.16 24.94
N LEU A 7 -20.00 -21.78 24.17
CA LEU A 7 -19.87 -21.56 22.73
C LEU A 7 -19.13 -20.24 22.52
N GLY A 8 -17.83 -20.34 22.27
CA GLY A 8 -17.02 -19.23 21.77
C GLY A 8 -17.49 -18.84 20.37
N CYS A 9 -17.80 -17.56 20.16
CA CYS A 9 -18.05 -17.01 18.83
C CYS A 9 -16.81 -17.23 17.96
N LYS A 10 -16.95 -18.03 16.90
CA LYS A 10 -15.90 -18.24 15.91
C LYS A 10 -15.69 -16.97 15.11
N ASN A 11 -14.42 -16.61 15.04
CA ASN A 11 -13.85 -15.48 14.35
C ASN A 11 -13.73 -15.81 12.85
N GLU A 12 -14.86 -15.88 12.12
CA GLU A 12 -14.83 -16.16 10.68
C GLU A 12 -14.56 -14.88 9.87
N LYS A 13 -13.41 -14.90 9.18
CA LYS A 13 -12.74 -13.79 8.46
C LYS A 13 -13.48 -13.30 7.20
N SER A 14 -14.62 -13.90 6.94
CA SER A 14 -15.55 -13.65 5.85
C SER A 14 -16.84 -14.36 6.26
N VAL A 15 -18.00 -13.83 5.87
CA VAL A 15 -19.24 -14.62 5.93
C VAL A 15 -18.96 -15.95 5.23
N SER A 16 -19.04 -17.08 5.94
CA SER A 16 -18.81 -18.38 5.32
C SER A 16 -19.81 -18.60 4.20
N GLU A 17 -19.46 -19.42 3.21
CA GLU A 17 -20.38 -19.73 2.11
C GLU A 17 -21.73 -20.24 2.65
N ASP A 18 -21.72 -21.10 3.68
CA ASP A 18 -22.93 -21.56 4.37
C ASP A 18 -23.77 -20.40 4.94
N THR A 19 -23.13 -19.40 5.57
CA THR A 19 -23.85 -18.22 6.09
C THR A 19 -24.31 -17.29 4.96
N LYS A 20 -23.58 -17.19 3.84
CA LYS A 20 -24.02 -16.42 2.67
C LYS A 20 -25.24 -17.06 2.02
N GLU A 21 -25.27 -18.39 1.91
CA GLU A 21 -26.42 -19.16 1.41
C GLU A 21 -27.64 -18.94 2.31
N GLU A 22 -27.49 -19.06 3.64
CA GLU A 22 -28.57 -18.79 4.58
C GLU A 22 -29.09 -17.34 4.47
N LEU A 23 -28.18 -16.36 4.29
CA LEU A 23 -28.54 -14.97 4.12
C LEU A 23 -29.22 -14.67 2.78
N ALA A 24 -28.84 -15.38 1.72
CA ALA A 24 -29.45 -15.25 0.39
C ALA A 24 -30.89 -15.81 0.36
N ASP A 25 -31.19 -16.78 1.23
CA ASP A 25 -32.52 -17.40 1.34
C ASP A 25 -33.52 -16.59 2.20
N ASN A 26 -33.10 -15.51 2.87
CA ASN A 26 -33.95 -14.72 3.79
C ASN A 26 -35.03 -13.85 3.12
N GLY A 27 -35.21 -13.94 1.80
CA GLY A 27 -36.27 -13.25 1.06
C GLY A 27 -36.13 -11.71 1.03
N LEU A 28 -37.18 -11.02 0.59
CA LEU A 28 -37.19 -9.55 0.47
C LEU A 28 -37.33 -8.90 1.85
N THR A 29 -36.57 -7.82 2.07
CA THR A 29 -36.71 -6.97 3.27
C THR A 29 -37.32 -5.63 2.88
N THR A 30 -38.43 -5.25 3.49
CA THR A 30 -39.04 -3.92 3.27
C THR A 30 -38.44 -2.90 4.23
N VAL A 31 -37.96 -1.78 3.70
CA VAL A 31 -37.47 -0.63 4.47
C VAL A 31 -38.27 0.62 4.15
N GLU A 32 -38.58 1.43 5.16
CA GLU A 32 -39.26 2.72 4.98
C GLU A 32 -38.25 3.80 4.60
N THR A 33 -38.50 4.52 3.51
CA THR A 33 -37.66 5.62 3.03
C THR A 33 -38.44 6.93 2.94
N ALA A 34 -37.76 8.06 2.74
CA ALA A 34 -38.41 9.36 2.57
C ALA A 34 -39.37 9.45 1.37
N ILE A 35 -39.31 8.50 0.43
CA ILE A 35 -40.17 8.40 -0.75
C ILE A 35 -41.15 7.21 -0.69
N GLY A 36 -41.24 6.54 0.46
CA GLY A 36 -42.11 5.38 0.69
C GLY A 36 -41.36 4.06 0.93
N PRO A 37 -42.10 2.95 1.05
CA PRO A 37 -41.50 1.63 1.29
C PRO A 37 -40.70 1.15 0.07
N MET A 38 -39.53 0.58 0.33
CA MET A 38 -38.64 -0.01 -0.67
C MET A 38 -38.36 -1.47 -0.30
N GLU A 39 -38.48 -2.37 -1.27
CA GLU A 39 -38.10 -3.78 -1.09
C GLU A 39 -36.65 -3.99 -1.52
N LEU A 40 -35.84 -4.51 -0.60
CA LEU A 40 -34.46 -4.88 -0.84
C LEU A 40 -34.38 -6.38 -1.06
N VAL A 41 -33.64 -6.78 -2.10
CA VAL A 41 -33.27 -8.19 -2.33
C VAL A 41 -32.41 -8.71 -1.16
N ALA A 42 -32.47 -10.02 -0.94
CA ALA A 42 -31.67 -10.68 0.08
C ALA A 42 -30.16 -10.38 -0.13
N PRO A 43 -29.37 -10.24 0.96
CA PRO A 43 -27.92 -10.17 0.85
C PRO A 43 -27.37 -11.36 0.04
N PHE A 44 -26.34 -11.14 -0.77
CA PHE A 44 -25.73 -12.19 -1.61
C PHE A 44 -26.67 -12.85 -2.64
N ALA A 45 -27.81 -12.23 -2.99
CA ALA A 45 -28.73 -12.72 -4.03
C ALA A 45 -28.09 -12.87 -5.43
N SER A 46 -26.88 -12.34 -5.64
CA SER A 46 -26.05 -12.61 -6.81
C SER A 46 -24.59 -12.79 -6.40
N GLU A 47 -23.85 -13.58 -7.17
CA GLU A 47 -22.40 -13.69 -7.00
C GLU A 47 -21.70 -12.34 -7.21
N SER A 48 -20.58 -12.16 -6.52
CA SER A 48 -19.71 -11.01 -6.73
C SER A 48 -18.98 -11.14 -8.06
N VAL A 49 -19.10 -10.15 -8.93
CA VAL A 49 -18.39 -10.11 -10.21
C VAL A 49 -17.20 -9.17 -10.10
N THR A 50 -16.02 -9.66 -10.46
CA THR A 50 -14.82 -8.82 -10.60
C THR A 50 -14.47 -8.67 -12.08
N LYS A 51 -14.35 -7.43 -12.56
CA LYS A 51 -13.85 -7.12 -13.90
C LYS A 51 -12.54 -6.34 -13.77
N ASN A 52 -11.42 -7.03 -13.92
CA ASN A 52 -10.11 -6.39 -13.87
C ASN A 52 -9.79 -5.74 -15.22
N SER A 53 -9.02 -4.66 -15.18
CA SER A 53 -8.45 -4.05 -16.38
C SER A 53 -7.30 -4.89 -16.93
N GLU A 54 -7.21 -4.99 -18.25
CA GLU A 54 -6.00 -5.47 -18.92
C GLU A 54 -5.04 -4.30 -19.10
N VAL A 55 -3.77 -4.51 -18.74
CA VAL A 55 -2.73 -3.52 -19.01
C VAL A 55 -2.37 -3.63 -20.48
N ILE A 56 -2.68 -2.58 -21.25
CA ILE A 56 -2.27 -2.44 -22.63
C ILE A 56 -1.10 -1.48 -22.70
N GLU A 57 -0.07 -1.84 -23.47
CA GLU A 57 1.02 -0.92 -23.76
C GLU A 57 0.51 0.27 -24.57
N TRP A 58 1.27 1.36 -24.51
CA TRP A 58 0.98 2.52 -25.32
C TRP A 58 1.32 2.20 -26.77
N PRO A 59 0.46 2.59 -27.74
CA PRO A 59 0.87 2.58 -29.13
C PRO A 59 2.14 3.42 -29.31
N GLU A 60 3.04 2.97 -30.19
CA GLU A 60 4.41 3.49 -30.38
C GLU A 60 4.47 5.04 -30.52
N ASP A 61 3.40 5.65 -31.07
CA ASP A 61 3.29 7.09 -31.31
C ASP A 61 2.26 7.82 -30.43
N LYS A 62 1.79 7.21 -29.33
CA LYS A 62 0.83 7.85 -28.43
C LYS A 62 1.43 8.15 -27.07
N MET A 63 1.42 9.44 -26.72
CA MET A 63 1.73 9.96 -25.39
C MET A 63 0.56 10.77 -24.82
N PRO A 64 0.48 10.93 -23.48
CA PRO A 64 -0.44 11.87 -22.84
C PRO A 64 -0.29 13.26 -23.44
N ILE A 65 -1.44 13.89 -23.67
CA ILE A 65 -1.48 15.28 -24.14
C ILE A 65 -1.30 16.17 -22.91
N ALA A 66 -0.18 16.88 -22.87
CA ALA A 66 0.10 17.85 -21.83
C ALA A 66 -0.73 19.13 -22.02
N PRO A 67 -1.05 19.88 -20.95
CA PRO A 67 -1.56 21.24 -21.06
C PRO A 67 -0.60 22.16 -21.83
N GLU A 68 -1.12 23.27 -22.37
CA GLU A 68 -0.29 24.27 -23.06
C GLU A 68 0.88 24.76 -22.19
N GLY A 69 2.08 24.83 -22.78
CA GLY A 69 3.31 25.20 -22.08
C GLY A 69 4.03 24.03 -21.38
N PHE A 70 3.48 22.82 -21.43
CA PHE A 70 4.10 21.61 -20.87
C PHE A 70 4.36 20.56 -21.96
N THR A 71 5.33 19.70 -21.70
CA THR A 71 5.62 18.51 -22.50
C THR A 71 5.64 17.30 -21.59
N VAL A 72 5.13 16.17 -22.08
CA VAL A 72 5.30 14.86 -21.43
C VAL A 72 6.30 14.07 -22.27
N SER A 73 7.40 13.66 -21.65
CA SER A 73 8.35 12.72 -22.20
C SER A 73 8.40 11.47 -21.32
N ARG A 74 8.71 10.33 -21.93
CA ARG A 74 8.93 9.08 -21.20
C ARG A 74 10.32 9.12 -20.56
N PHE A 75 10.37 9.18 -19.23
CA PHE A 75 11.62 9.18 -18.48
C PHE A 75 12.24 7.78 -18.36
N ALA A 76 11.44 6.77 -18.03
CA ALA A 76 11.88 5.38 -17.88
C ALA A 76 10.69 4.41 -18.08
N ASP A 77 10.99 3.15 -18.42
CA ASP A 77 10.02 2.06 -18.64
C ASP A 77 10.48 0.73 -17.98
N GLY A 78 9.82 -0.38 -18.32
CA GLY A 78 10.26 -1.72 -17.92
C GLY A 78 10.14 -2.03 -16.43
N PHE A 79 9.23 -1.35 -15.74
CA PHE A 79 8.93 -1.62 -14.33
C PHE A 79 7.82 -2.66 -14.17
N GLU A 80 7.88 -3.42 -13.09
CA GLU A 80 6.85 -4.35 -12.64
C GLU A 80 5.98 -3.67 -11.57
N HIS A 81 4.81 -3.17 -11.97
CA HIS A 81 3.88 -2.47 -11.08
C HIS A 81 4.55 -1.30 -10.30
N PRO A 82 5.06 -0.26 -10.98
CA PRO A 82 5.60 0.92 -10.30
C PRO A 82 4.49 1.63 -9.51
N ARG A 83 4.72 1.92 -8.24
CA ARG A 83 3.72 2.48 -7.30
C ARG A 83 4.05 3.86 -6.77
N TRP A 84 5.32 4.07 -6.41
CA TRP A 84 5.77 5.30 -5.76
C TRP A 84 7.16 5.68 -6.21
N THR A 85 7.39 6.97 -6.40
CA THR A 85 8.71 7.51 -6.73
C THR A 85 9.21 8.41 -5.62
N TYR A 86 10.50 8.33 -5.31
CA TYR A 86 11.18 9.21 -4.35
C TYR A 86 12.43 9.81 -4.99
N VAL A 87 12.55 11.13 -4.93
CA VAL A 87 13.74 11.85 -5.41
C VAL A 87 14.63 12.17 -4.21
N ALA A 88 15.82 11.60 -4.18
CA ALA A 88 16.79 11.86 -3.11
C ALA A 88 17.46 13.23 -3.26
N PRO A 89 18.14 13.73 -2.21
CA PRO A 89 18.86 15.01 -2.26
C PRO A 89 19.89 15.11 -3.41
N ASN A 90 20.51 13.98 -3.79
CA ASN A 90 21.44 13.89 -4.91
C ASN A 90 20.76 13.74 -6.28
N LYS A 91 19.43 13.85 -6.33
CA LYS A 91 18.55 13.68 -7.51
C LYS A 91 18.42 12.25 -8.05
N ASP A 92 18.98 11.25 -7.39
CA ASP A 92 18.65 9.86 -7.70
C ASP A 92 17.15 9.64 -7.52
N ILE A 93 16.53 8.92 -8.46
CA ILE A 93 15.11 8.62 -8.44
C ILE A 93 14.93 7.15 -8.08
N PHE A 94 14.24 6.89 -6.99
CA PHE A 94 13.91 5.55 -6.53
C PHE A 94 12.47 5.24 -6.88
N VAL A 95 12.21 4.06 -7.43
CA VAL A 95 10.88 3.60 -7.85
C VAL A 95 10.55 2.33 -7.07
N ALA A 96 9.49 2.39 -6.25
CA ALA A 96 8.95 1.22 -5.58
C ALA A 96 8.10 0.40 -6.57
N GLU A 97 8.47 -0.85 -6.75
CA GLU A 97 7.80 -1.83 -7.60
C GLU A 97 7.09 -2.85 -6.69
N ALA A 98 5.78 -2.72 -6.56
CA ALA A 98 5.00 -3.50 -5.61
C ALA A 98 3.55 -3.66 -6.05
N ASN A 99 2.91 -4.76 -5.66
CA ASN A 99 1.52 -5.03 -6.00
C ASN A 99 0.78 -5.77 -4.89
N THR A 100 -0.56 -5.78 -4.96
CA THR A 100 -1.41 -6.56 -4.04
C THR A 100 -1.24 -8.07 -4.25
N LYS A 101 -1.00 -8.49 -5.50
CA LYS A 101 -0.77 -9.89 -5.90
C LYS A 101 0.46 -9.95 -6.79
N ASN A 102 1.34 -10.92 -6.57
CA ASN A 102 2.60 -11.08 -7.32
C ASN A 102 3.43 -9.79 -7.30
N SER A 103 3.70 -9.30 -6.10
CA SER A 103 4.52 -8.12 -5.90
C SER A 103 5.96 -8.39 -6.35
N ALA A 104 6.59 -7.43 -7.01
CA ALA A 104 8.02 -7.50 -7.34
C ALA A 104 8.90 -7.29 -6.10
N ASP A 105 8.35 -6.61 -5.07
CA ASP A 105 8.98 -6.40 -3.77
C ASP A 105 10.42 -5.88 -3.87
N ARG A 106 10.58 -4.84 -4.70
CA ARG A 106 11.88 -4.21 -4.97
C ARG A 106 11.78 -2.70 -5.09
N ILE A 107 12.95 -2.07 -5.01
CA ILE A 107 13.15 -0.67 -5.37
C ILE A 107 14.19 -0.63 -6.49
N THR A 108 13.85 0.05 -7.58
CA THR A 108 14.79 0.37 -8.66
C THR A 108 15.29 1.81 -8.50
N MET A 109 16.59 2.03 -8.57
CA MET A 109 17.20 3.35 -8.61
C MET A 109 17.53 3.74 -10.06
N LEU A 110 17.23 4.98 -10.41
CA LEU A 110 17.53 5.62 -11.69
C LEU A 110 18.40 6.86 -11.41
N ARG A 111 19.40 7.09 -12.27
CA ARG A 111 20.24 8.29 -12.23
C ARG A 111 20.35 8.93 -13.60
N ASP A 112 20.12 10.23 -13.64
CA ASP A 112 20.47 11.14 -14.73
C ASP A 112 21.70 11.94 -14.25
N ALA A 113 22.89 11.52 -14.68
CA ALA A 113 24.16 12.06 -14.21
C ALA A 113 24.50 13.40 -14.88
N ASN A 114 23.96 13.64 -16.08
CA ASN A 114 24.27 14.81 -16.89
C ASN A 114 23.16 15.89 -16.84
N ASN A 115 22.00 15.59 -16.24
CA ASN A 115 20.79 16.42 -16.12
C ASN A 115 20.15 16.77 -17.47
N ASP A 116 20.22 15.89 -18.47
CA ASP A 116 19.58 16.06 -19.78
C ASP A 116 18.14 15.53 -19.85
N GLY A 117 17.66 14.88 -18.78
CA GLY A 117 16.34 14.29 -18.70
C GLY A 117 16.25 12.85 -19.21
N GLU A 118 17.38 12.22 -19.54
CA GLU A 118 17.49 10.80 -19.85
C GLU A 118 18.15 10.02 -18.70
N VAL A 119 17.82 8.73 -18.57
CA VAL A 119 18.40 7.87 -17.53
C VAL A 119 19.72 7.29 -18.00
N ASP A 120 20.81 7.66 -17.34
CA ASP A 120 22.16 7.13 -17.57
C ASP A 120 22.41 5.80 -16.85
N GLU A 121 21.90 5.64 -15.62
CA GLU A 121 22.08 4.44 -14.82
C GLU A 121 20.76 3.90 -14.27
N ARG A 122 20.64 2.57 -14.25
CA ARG A 122 19.55 1.83 -13.62
C ARG A 122 20.11 0.68 -12.79
N HIS A 123 19.67 0.58 -11.54
CA HIS A 123 20.08 -0.50 -10.63
C HIS A 123 18.88 -1.03 -9.85
N ILE A 124 18.80 -2.35 -9.65
CA ILE A 124 17.97 -2.91 -8.58
C ILE A 124 18.65 -2.50 -7.27
N PHE A 125 18.06 -1.53 -6.59
CA PHE A 125 18.63 -0.92 -5.40
C PHE A 125 18.52 -1.86 -4.19
N ILE A 126 17.37 -2.52 -4.06
CA ILE A 126 17.11 -3.57 -3.06
C ILE A 126 15.92 -4.42 -3.52
N GLU A 127 15.90 -5.69 -3.13
CA GLU A 127 14.87 -6.68 -3.45
C GLU A 127 14.49 -7.49 -2.20
N GLY A 128 13.46 -8.32 -2.30
CA GLY A 128 13.00 -9.15 -1.17
C GLY A 128 12.30 -8.35 -0.08
N LEU A 129 11.67 -7.23 -0.46
CA LEU A 129 10.86 -6.40 0.43
C LEU A 129 9.48 -7.03 0.69
N ASN A 130 8.61 -6.28 1.36
CA ASN A 130 7.27 -6.75 1.70
C ASN A 130 6.23 -5.68 1.37
N GLN A 131 5.76 -5.69 0.12
CA GLN A 131 4.82 -4.71 -0.44
C GLN A 131 5.24 -3.28 -0.08
N ASN A 132 6.47 -2.92 -0.46
CA ASN A 132 7.06 -1.62 -0.15
C ASN A 132 6.33 -0.47 -0.86
N PHE A 133 6.35 0.71 -0.25
CA PHE A 133 5.76 1.90 -0.85
C PHE A 133 6.57 3.17 -0.56
N GLY A 134 6.52 3.67 0.68
CA GLY A 134 7.18 4.90 1.07
C GLY A 134 8.69 4.72 1.20
N MET A 135 9.42 5.74 0.76
CA MET A 135 10.88 5.81 0.83
C MET A 135 11.29 7.18 1.35
N LEU A 136 12.37 7.25 2.11
CA LEU A 136 12.88 8.50 2.67
C LEU A 136 14.39 8.39 2.94
N VAL A 137 15.17 9.37 2.48
CA VAL A 137 16.54 9.56 2.92
C VAL A 137 16.55 10.55 4.08
N LEU A 138 17.01 10.11 5.24
CA LEU A 138 17.12 10.92 6.44
C LEU A 138 18.46 10.62 7.13
N ASP A 139 19.30 11.64 7.10
CA ASP A 139 20.70 11.65 7.52
C ASP A 139 21.50 10.51 6.86
N ASN A 140 22.07 9.59 7.63
CA ASN A 140 22.86 8.47 7.09
C ASN A 140 22.02 7.21 6.88
N PHE A 141 20.70 7.34 6.72
CA PHE A 141 19.80 6.22 6.58
C PHE A 141 18.84 6.38 5.41
N PHE A 142 18.56 5.26 4.75
CA PHE A 142 17.47 5.09 3.81
C PHE A 142 16.35 4.31 4.49
N TYR A 143 15.16 4.89 4.53
CA TYR A 143 14.00 4.30 5.16
C TYR A 143 13.10 3.68 4.09
N ILE A 144 12.60 2.48 4.37
CA ILE A 144 11.66 1.76 3.52
C ILE A 144 10.46 1.39 4.36
N ALA A 145 9.29 1.83 3.92
CA ALA A 145 8.03 1.47 4.54
C ALA A 145 7.41 0.28 3.83
N ASN A 146 7.51 -0.88 4.46
CA ASN A 146 6.85 -2.13 4.09
C ASN A 146 5.46 -2.20 4.73
N THR A 147 4.60 -3.10 4.25
CA THR A 147 3.23 -3.25 4.82
C THR A 147 3.24 -3.58 6.31
N ASP A 148 4.26 -4.31 6.77
CA ASP A 148 4.46 -4.80 8.14
C ASP A 148 5.33 -3.88 9.01
N GLY A 149 5.95 -2.84 8.46
CA GLY A 149 6.83 -2.01 9.27
C GLY A 149 7.60 -0.94 8.54
N LEU A 150 8.19 -0.03 9.33
CA LEU A 150 9.21 0.89 8.87
C LEU A 150 10.58 0.31 9.17
N TYR A 151 11.42 0.23 8.15
CA TYR A 151 12.78 -0.25 8.22
C TYR A 151 13.74 0.89 7.88
N ARG A 152 14.93 0.89 8.48
CA ARG A 152 16.03 1.77 8.10
C ARG A 152 17.28 0.98 7.75
N TYR A 153 18.00 1.48 6.75
CA TYR A 153 19.23 0.90 6.24
C TYR A 153 20.32 1.96 6.31
N PRO A 154 21.55 1.64 6.79
CA PRO A 154 22.68 2.53 6.61
C PRO A 154 22.82 2.89 5.14
N TYR A 155 22.93 4.18 4.85
CA TYR A 155 22.93 4.70 3.49
C TYR A 155 23.99 5.77 3.34
N LYS A 156 24.76 5.66 2.27
CA LYS A 156 25.65 6.70 1.80
C LYS A 156 25.09 7.29 0.51
N GLU A 157 25.04 8.62 0.44
CA GLU A 157 24.61 9.32 -0.78
C GLU A 157 25.35 8.81 -2.02
N GLY A 158 24.59 8.56 -3.09
CA GLY A 158 25.11 8.04 -4.35
C GLY A 158 25.28 6.51 -4.41
N GLN A 159 25.07 5.79 -3.30
CA GLN A 159 25.08 4.33 -3.29
C GLN A 159 24.04 3.77 -4.27
N THR A 160 24.44 2.77 -5.06
CA THR A 160 23.61 2.19 -6.12
C THR A 160 22.91 0.89 -5.72
N LYS A 161 23.19 0.39 -4.51
CA LYS A 161 22.57 -0.81 -3.93
C LYS A 161 22.59 -0.75 -2.40
N LEU A 162 21.47 -1.03 -1.72
CA LEU A 162 21.45 -1.25 -0.27
C LEU A 162 21.88 -2.67 0.07
N GLU A 163 22.53 -2.81 1.22
CA GLU A 163 23.02 -4.09 1.73
C GLU A 163 22.40 -4.38 3.11
N GLY A 164 22.28 -5.68 3.43
CA GLY A 164 21.74 -6.15 4.70
C GLY A 164 20.21 -6.23 4.74
N GLU A 165 19.70 -6.75 5.84
CA GLU A 165 18.25 -6.98 6.04
C GLU A 165 17.51 -5.70 6.50
N GLY A 166 18.25 -4.68 6.92
CA GLY A 166 17.70 -3.46 7.51
C GLY A 166 17.29 -3.67 8.97
N GLU A 167 17.15 -2.56 9.70
CA GLU A 167 16.64 -2.55 11.06
C GLU A 167 15.15 -2.19 11.02
N LYS A 168 14.27 -3.10 11.43
CA LYS A 168 12.86 -2.77 11.67
C LYS A 168 12.77 -1.89 12.91
N ILE A 169 12.35 -0.64 12.72
CA ILE A 169 12.24 0.35 13.80
C ILE A 169 10.79 0.58 14.25
N VAL A 170 9.81 0.28 13.40
CA VAL A 170 8.39 0.36 13.75
C VAL A 170 7.67 -0.86 13.22
N GLU A 171 6.99 -1.60 14.09
CA GLU A 171 6.05 -2.64 13.69
C GLU A 171 4.71 -2.01 13.27
N LEU A 172 4.16 -2.47 12.15
CA LEU A 172 2.86 -2.04 11.63
C LEU A 172 1.99 -3.27 11.36
N SER A 173 0.71 -3.16 11.64
CA SER A 173 -0.23 -4.25 11.36
C SER A 173 -0.36 -4.46 9.85
N ALA A 174 0.14 -5.61 9.37
CA ALA A 174 -0.09 -6.11 8.00
C ALA A 174 -1.42 -6.88 7.87
N SER A 175 -2.23 -6.94 8.93
CA SER A 175 -3.47 -7.71 8.97
C SER A 175 -4.66 -7.01 8.29
N GLY A 176 -5.77 -7.73 8.13
CA GLY A 176 -7.03 -7.22 7.56
C GLY A 176 -7.22 -7.62 6.10
N TYR A 177 -8.08 -6.88 5.40
CA TYR A 177 -8.44 -7.09 3.99
C TYR A 177 -7.25 -6.93 3.02
N ASN A 178 -6.03 -6.65 3.53
CA ASN A 178 -4.75 -6.41 2.83
C ASN A 178 -4.85 -5.63 1.51
N ASN A 179 -5.85 -4.76 1.37
CA ASN A 179 -6.01 -3.89 0.21
C ASN A 179 -5.50 -2.47 0.48
N HIS A 180 -5.31 -2.09 1.75
CA HIS A 180 -4.73 -0.81 2.16
C HIS A 180 -3.33 -1.01 2.76
N TRP A 181 -2.46 -1.71 2.04
CA TRP A 181 -1.12 -2.10 2.48
C TRP A 181 -0.05 -1.01 2.34
N THR A 182 -0.32 0.03 1.54
CA THR A 182 0.66 1.10 1.31
C THR A 182 0.96 1.87 2.60
N ARG A 183 2.24 2.21 2.79
CA ARG A 183 2.74 3.06 3.87
C ARG A 183 3.55 4.19 3.26
N ASN A 184 2.98 5.37 3.09
CA ASN A 184 3.76 6.53 2.66
C ASN A 184 4.47 7.16 3.86
N ILE A 185 5.69 7.67 3.65
CA ILE A 185 6.50 8.29 4.71
C ILE A 185 7.06 9.64 4.28
N ILE A 186 7.12 10.57 5.22
CA ILE A 186 7.79 11.89 5.08
C ILE A 186 8.45 12.27 6.40
N THR A 187 9.34 13.25 6.37
CA THR A 187 9.92 13.87 7.58
C THR A 187 9.48 15.33 7.74
N ASN A 188 9.54 15.86 8.96
CA ASN A 188 9.35 17.29 9.20
C ASN A 188 10.58 18.11 8.79
N LYS A 189 10.43 19.45 8.83
CA LYS A 189 11.50 20.40 8.52
C LYS A 189 12.70 20.26 9.44
N GLU A 190 12.47 19.96 10.71
CA GLU A 190 13.51 19.76 11.73
C GLU A 190 14.20 18.40 11.63
N ARG A 191 13.71 17.50 10.75
CA ARG A 191 14.30 16.19 10.48
C ARG A 191 14.40 15.28 11.71
N ASN A 192 13.54 15.50 12.69
CA ASN A 192 13.52 14.76 13.95
C ASN A 192 12.25 13.92 14.14
N LYS A 193 11.37 13.89 13.14
CA LYS A 193 10.16 13.06 13.10
C LYS A 193 9.99 12.40 11.73
N VAL A 194 9.41 11.21 11.73
CA VAL A 194 8.91 10.52 10.53
C VAL A 194 7.40 10.34 10.69
N TYR A 195 6.65 10.76 9.67
CA TYR A 195 5.20 10.56 9.60
C TYR A 195 4.90 9.39 8.69
N ILE A 196 4.10 8.43 9.15
CA ILE A 196 3.75 7.22 8.42
C ILE A 196 2.24 7.18 8.23
N SER A 197 1.79 7.17 6.98
CA SER A 197 0.38 6.92 6.69
C SER A 197 0.06 5.43 6.80
N VAL A 198 -1.02 5.09 7.51
CA VAL A 198 -1.50 3.71 7.67
C VAL A 198 -2.97 3.68 7.31
N GLY A 199 -3.32 2.99 6.23
CA GLY A 199 -4.72 2.82 5.81
C GLY A 199 -5.53 1.97 6.79
N SER A 200 -6.86 1.97 6.69
CA SER A 200 -7.73 1.10 7.50
C SER A 200 -7.46 -0.40 7.27
N ALA A 201 -7.78 -1.27 8.22
CA ALA A 201 -7.74 -2.73 8.06
C ALA A 201 -8.89 -3.28 7.23
N SER A 202 -9.99 -2.55 7.14
CA SER A 202 -11.20 -2.93 6.44
C SER A 202 -11.90 -1.72 5.81
N ASN A 203 -13.06 -1.93 5.19
CA ASN A 203 -13.77 -0.83 4.52
C ASN A 203 -14.43 0.10 5.54
N VAL A 204 -14.95 -0.46 6.64
CA VAL A 204 -15.75 0.29 7.62
C VAL A 204 -15.58 -0.23 9.06
N GLY A 205 -14.46 -0.88 9.37
CA GLY A 205 -14.28 -1.57 10.66
C GLY A 205 -15.07 -2.87 10.76
N ASP A 206 -15.57 -3.39 9.62
CA ASP A 206 -16.39 -4.59 9.50
C ASP A 206 -15.63 -5.88 9.89
N GLN A 207 -14.32 -5.77 10.12
CA GLN A 207 -13.46 -6.85 10.58
C GLN A 207 -13.13 -6.78 12.08
N GLY A 208 -13.78 -5.87 12.82
CA GLY A 208 -13.56 -5.63 14.24
C GLY A 208 -12.62 -4.45 14.50
N MET A 209 -13.02 -3.56 15.42
CA MET A 209 -12.27 -2.34 15.74
C MET A 209 -10.89 -2.63 16.36
N GLU A 210 -10.70 -3.80 16.94
CA GLU A 210 -9.40 -4.27 17.41
C GLU A 210 -8.37 -4.39 16.29
N LYS A 211 -8.81 -4.69 15.05
CA LYS A 211 -7.90 -4.73 13.88
C LYS A 211 -7.60 -3.35 13.33
N GLU A 212 -8.41 -2.35 13.68
CA GLU A 212 -8.23 -0.95 13.30
C GLU A 212 -7.30 -0.20 14.26
N GLU A 213 -6.78 -0.86 15.30
CA GLU A 213 -5.79 -0.26 16.19
C GLU A 213 -4.56 0.19 15.39
N ARG A 214 -4.22 1.48 15.53
CA ARG A 214 -3.16 2.15 14.76
C ARG A 214 -3.34 2.07 13.22
N ARG A 215 -4.58 1.95 12.74
CA ARG A 215 -4.96 2.05 11.32
C ARG A 215 -5.77 3.31 11.05
N ALA A 216 -5.99 3.61 9.77
CA ALA A 216 -6.69 4.81 9.29
C ALA A 216 -6.15 6.12 9.90
N ASN A 217 -4.82 6.22 10.05
CA ASN A 217 -4.16 7.31 10.75
C ASN A 217 -2.85 7.73 10.08
N ILE A 218 -2.25 8.77 10.65
CA ILE A 218 -0.86 9.14 10.42
C ILE A 218 -0.14 8.97 11.76
N LEU A 219 0.81 8.05 11.81
CA LEU A 219 1.67 7.87 12.96
C LEU A 219 2.82 8.87 12.89
N GLU A 220 3.20 9.43 14.04
CA GLU A 220 4.43 10.18 14.21
C GLU A 220 5.40 9.33 15.03
N VAL A 221 6.64 9.19 14.58
CA VAL A 221 7.70 8.49 15.32
C VAL A 221 9.00 9.27 15.23
N ASN A 222 9.92 9.03 16.16
CA ASN A 222 11.30 9.48 16.01
C ASN A 222 12.03 8.65 14.91
N PRO A 223 13.15 9.14 14.34
CA PRO A 223 13.89 8.43 13.30
C PRO A 223 14.46 7.07 13.72
N ASP A 224 14.55 6.79 15.03
CA ASP A 224 14.93 5.49 15.57
C ASP A 224 13.72 4.59 15.89
N GLY A 225 12.51 5.03 15.57
CA GLY A 225 11.26 4.32 15.83
C GLY A 225 10.69 4.53 17.24
N SER A 226 11.39 5.24 18.12
CA SER A 226 10.89 5.58 19.45
C SER A 226 9.85 6.70 19.43
N GLY A 227 9.14 6.86 20.55
CA GLY A 227 8.17 7.94 20.78
C GLY A 227 6.90 7.80 19.95
#